data_AF-K6XA87-F1
#
_entry.id   AF-K6XA87-F1
#
_cell.length_a   1.000
_cell.length_b   1.000
_cell.length_c   1.000
_cell.angle_alpha   90.00
_cell.angle_beta   90.00
_cell.angle_gamma   90.00
#
_symmetry.space_group_name_H-M   'P 1'
#
loop_
_entity.id
_entity.type
_entity.pdbx_description
1 polymer ?
#
loop_
_entity_poly.entity_id
_entity_poly.type
_entity_poly.pdbx_seq_one_letter_code
_entity_poly.pdbx_strand_id
1 'polypeptide(L)' 'MGCFRSREERVHWINLEQDVQSKIIKACAARKKRAKAAQNRKPRTTDTSPQLGFLDDSFNPKNQ' A
#
# COMPACT_ATOMS: atom_id res chain seq x y z
N MET A 1 -1.99 4.30 -0.18
CA MET A 1 -0.58 4.19 0.25
C MET A 1 -0.54 3.56 1.64
N GLY A 2 -0.58 2.23 1.69
CA GLY A 2 -0.36 1.48 2.92
C GLY A 2 1.14 1.32 3.15
N CYS A 3 1.58 1.42 4.40
CA CYS A 3 2.89 0.94 4.79
C CYS A 3 2.90 -0.57 4.55
N PHE A 4 3.50 -1.04 3.45
CA PHE A 4 3.65 -2.46 3.21
C PHE A 4 4.70 -2.98 4.19
N ARG A 5 4.22 -3.34 5.39
CA ARG A 5 4.93 -4.29 6.25
C ARG A 5 4.75 -5.65 5.60
N SER A 6 5.84 -6.38 5.39
CA SER A 6 5.81 -7.77 4.97
C SER A 6 4.97 -8.62 5.93
N ARG A 7 4.53 -9.80 5.47
CA ARG A 7 3.67 -10.66 6.29
C ARG A 7 4.43 -11.09 7.56
N GLU A 8 5.71 -11.42 7.43
CA GLU A 8 6.58 -11.78 8.56
C GLU A 8 6.72 -10.59 9.53
N GLU A 9 6.91 -9.38 9.01
CA GLU A 9 6.99 -8.17 9.82
C GLU A 9 5.72 -7.96 10.67
N ARG A 10 4.55 -8.28 10.14
CA ARG A 10 3.27 -8.12 10.87
C ARG A 10 3.16 -9.09 12.04
N VAL A 11 3.59 -10.34 11.85
CA VAL A 11 3.54 -11.40 12.87
C VAL A 11 4.52 -11.10 14.01
N HIS A 12 5.73 -10.60 13.70
CA HIS A 12 6.75 -10.34 14.71
C HIS A 12 6.73 -8.90 15.26
N TRP A 13 5.70 -8.11 14.93
CA TRP A 13 5.62 -6.69 15.34
C TRP A 13 5.71 -6.52 16.86
N ILE A 14 4.99 -7.36 17.60
CA ILE A 14 4.93 -7.30 19.07
C ILE A 14 6.27 -7.61 19.73
N ASN A 15 7.12 -8.38 19.06
CA ASN A 15 8.45 -8.78 19.54
C ASN A 15 9.55 -7.82 19.07
N LEU A 16 9.19 -6.81 18.27
CA LEU A 16 10.13 -5.83 17.74
C LEU A 16 10.42 -4.77 18.80
N GLU A 17 11.68 -4.36 18.91
CA GLU A 17 12.09 -3.30 19.81
C GLU A 17 11.36 -1.98 19.51
N GLN A 18 10.97 -1.25 20.56
CA GLN A 18 10.13 -0.07 20.47
C GLN A 18 10.78 1.08 19.66
N ASP A 19 12.11 1.18 19.70
CA ASP A 19 12.85 2.15 18.89
C ASP A 19 12.78 1.81 17.38
N VAL A 20 12.91 0.52 17.04
CA VAL A 20 12.77 0.03 15.67
C VAL A 20 11.35 0.24 15.16
N GLN A 21 10.33 -0.06 15.97
CA GLN A 21 8.94 0.24 15.65
C GLN A 21 8.73 1.73 15.34
N SER A 22 9.27 2.62 16.18
CA SER A 22 9.21 4.07 16.00
C SER A 22 9.86 4.52 14.69
N LYS A 23 11.04 3.96 14.36
CA LYS A 23 11.74 4.23 13.09
C LYS A 23 10.89 3.83 11.89
N ILE A 24 10.27 2.66 11.93
CA ILE A 24 9.40 2.15 10.85
C ILE A 24 8.18 3.05 10.64
N ILE A 25 7.50 3.44 11.73
CA ILE A 25 6.32 4.32 11.66
C ILE A 25 6.69 5.66 11.03
N LYS A 26 7.78 6.29 11.49
CA LYS A 26 8.29 7.56 10.94
C LYS A 26 8.62 7.44 9.45
N ALA A 27 9.30 6.37 9.04
CA ALA A 27 9.63 6.12 7.65
C ALA A 27 8.37 5.93 6.77
N CYS A 28 7.35 5.25 7.28
CA CYS A 28 6.09 5.07 6.56
C CYS A 28 5.26 6.35 6.47
N ALA A 29 5.22 7.17 7.53
CA ALA A 29 4.60 8.50 7.48
C ALA A 29 5.29 9.39 6.43
N ALA A 30 6.63 9.38 6.38
CA ALA A 30 7.41 10.12 5.39
C ALA A 30 7.12 9.65 3.96
N ARG A 31 7.07 8.33 3.72
CA ARG A 31 6.68 7.76 2.41
C ARG A 31 5.28 8.18 1.99
N LYS A 32 4.30 8.14 2.90
CA LYS A 32 2.93 8.60 2.64
C LYS A 32 2.89 10.08 2.27
N LYS A 33 3.63 10.93 2.99
CA LYS A 33 3.73 12.36 2.70
C LYS A 33 4.32 12.62 1.31
N ARG A 34 5.42 11.94 0.96
CA ARG A 34 6.06 12.05 -0.37
C ARG A 34 5.13 11.59 -1.48
N ALA A 35 4.44 10.46 -1.30
CA ALA A 35 3.49 9.95 -2.28
C ALA A 35 2.33 10.93 -2.51
N LYS A 36 1.76 11.51 -1.44
CA LYS A 36 0.71 12.53 -1.55
C LYS A 36 1.21 13.80 -2.26
N ALA A 37 2.42 14.25 -1.93
CA ALA A 37 3.04 15.39 -2.61
C ALA A 37 3.30 15.11 -4.09
N ALA A 38 3.72 13.90 -4.44
CA ALA A 38 3.92 13.49 -5.83
C ALA A 38 2.60 13.40 -6.62
N GLN A 39 1.51 12.94 -6.00
CA GLN A 39 0.17 12.98 -6.61
C GLN A 39 -0.28 14.41 -6.92
N ASN A 40 -0.02 15.35 -6.02
CA ASN A 40 -0.38 16.76 -6.22
C ASN A 40 0.50 17.48 -7.27
N ARG A 41 1.69 16.95 -7.58
CA ARG A 41 2.63 17.53 -8.55
C ARG A 41 2.56 16.90 -9.94
N LYS A 42 1.81 15.81 -10.12
CA LYS A 42 1.58 15.26 -11.46
C LYS A 42 0.55 16.14 -12.18
N PRO A 43 0.88 16.82 -13.29
CA PRO A 43 -0.16 17.30 -14.19
C PRO A 43 -1.02 16.10 -14.63
N ARG A 44 -2.34 16.25 -14.63
CA ARG A 44 -3.28 15.25 -15.17
C ARG A 44 -3.06 15.12 -16.68
N THR A 45 -2.01 14.44 -17.13
CA THR A 45 -1.95 13.93 -18.50
C THR A 45 -2.53 12.53 -18.48
N THR A 46 -3.86 12.45 -18.40
CA THR A 46 -4.60 11.25 -18.76
C THR A 46 -4.72 11.22 -20.29
N ASP A 47 -3.67 10.80 -20.97
CA ASP A 47 -3.82 10.21 -22.30
C ASP A 47 -3.80 8.68 -22.13
N THR A 48 -5.00 8.13 -22.27
CA THR A 48 -5.36 6.77 -22.65
C THR A 48 -4.23 5.74 -22.74
N SER A 49 -4.20 4.82 -21.78
CA SER A 49 -3.81 3.43 -22.04
C SER A 49 -4.69 2.50 -21.21
N PRO A 50 -5.72 1.87 -21.80
CA PRO A 50 -6.62 0.97 -21.09
C PRO A 50 -6.08 -0.46 -21.17
N GLN A 51 -5.15 -0.86 -20.31
CA GLN A 51 -5.03 -2.27 -19.93
C GLN A 51 -4.23 -2.47 -18.64
N LEU A 52 -4.95 -2.57 -17.53
CA LEU A 52 -4.57 -3.44 -16.41
C LEU A 52 -5.84 -3.76 -15.62
N GLY A 53 -6.74 -4.50 -16.28
CA GLY A 53 -7.90 -5.11 -15.67
C GLY A 53 -7.48 -6.40 -14.96
N PHE A 54 -7.17 -6.29 -13.67
CA PHE A 54 -7.04 -7.43 -12.75
C PHE A 54 -8.18 -7.38 -11.74
N LEU A 55 -9.41 -7.32 -12.25
CA LEU A 55 -10.64 -7.40 -11.47
C LEU A 55 -11.63 -8.27 -12.26
N ASP A 56 -11.54 -9.58 -12.03
CA ASP A 56 -12.72 -10.44 -12.03
C ASP A 56 -12.49 -11.55 -11.00
N ASP A 57 -12.64 -11.21 -9.72
CA ASP A 57 -12.97 -12.19 -8.70
C ASP A 57 -14.49 -12.27 -8.67
N SER A 58 -15.03 -13.07 -9.59
CA SER A 58 -16.45 -13.45 -9.56
C SER A 58 -16.56 -14.81 -8.88
N PHE A 59 -16.35 -14.86 -7.56
CA PHE A 59 -16.69 -16.02 -6.73
C PHE A 59 -18.22 -16.13 -6.66
N ASN A 60 -18.81 -16.90 -7.57
CA ASN A 60 -20.25 -17.18 -7.60
C ASN A 60 -20.51 -18.57 -7.00
N PRO A 61 -20.87 -18.70 -5.70
CA PRO A 61 -21.35 -19.96 -5.18
C PRO A 61 -22.81 -20.15 -5.60
N LYS A 62 -23.02 -20.68 -6.82
CA LYS A 62 -24.28 -21.34 -7.19
C LYS A 62 -23.97 -22.76 -7.64
N ASN A 63 -23.82 -23.63 -6.66
CA ASN A 63 -24.05 -25.07 -6.77
C ASN A 63 -24.61 -25.52 -5.43
N GLN A 64 -25.94 -25.54 -5.32
CA GLN A 64 -26.75 -26.66 -4.85
C GLN A 64 -28.20 -26.22 -4.64
#